data_AF-A0A9P1DMH1-F1
#
_entry.id   AF-A0A9P1DMH1-F1
#
_cell.length_a   1.000
_cell.length_b   1.000
_cell.length_c   1.000
_cell.angle_alpha   90.00
_cell.angle_beta   90.00
_cell.angle_gamma   90.00
#
_symmetry.space_group_name_H-M   'P 1'
#
loop_
_entity.id
_entity.type
_entity.pdbx_description
1 polymer ?
#
loop_
_entity_poly.entity_id
_entity_poly.type
_entity_poly.pdbx_seq_one_letter_code
_entity_poly.pdbx_strand_id
1 'polypeptide(L)'
;MALKLYHATSEYAADRIEQEGFRCGTHGFAGGAIYFSQNPDGACRKYRNGRGNPDILIECVVRLGRMLEAAKNTVDEYDVRCRGCDSVKISSFDVYAVYDPHRVNIMTFRRIGGVPFQSMRALRFEEQRQKDQEQRLPLHFQQQRVQQYHRPQLEARPLLQRVVPQHVPQRVPQREKRPSHEAWQSGLLPLACLGGVILVAMAALFG
;
A
#
# COMPACT_ATOMS: atom_id res chain seq x y z
N MET A 1 7.14 -9.46 -24.94
CA MET A 1 8.23 -8.98 -24.06
C MET A 1 7.89 -9.32 -22.60
N ALA A 2 8.88 -9.73 -21.81
CA ALA A 2 8.74 -9.94 -20.36
C ALA A 2 9.71 -9.03 -19.60
N LEU A 3 9.24 -8.37 -18.55
CA LEU A 3 10.05 -7.44 -17.74
C LEU A 3 9.98 -7.80 -16.26
N LYS A 4 11.08 -7.56 -15.54
CA LYS A 4 11.09 -7.54 -14.09
C LYS A 4 10.47 -6.22 -13.61
N LEU A 5 9.37 -6.30 -12.88
CA LEU A 5 8.63 -5.16 -12.35
C LEU A 5 8.26 -5.36 -10.89
N TYR A 6 7.86 -4.27 -10.23
CA TYR A 6 7.56 -4.21 -8.82
C TYR A 6 6.13 -3.71 -8.57
N HIS A 7 5.49 -4.31 -7.59
CA HIS A 7 4.18 -3.91 -7.08
C HIS A 7 4.28 -3.70 -5.56
N ALA A 8 3.96 -2.49 -5.09
CA ALA A 8 3.95 -2.18 -3.66
C ALA A 8 2.52 -2.28 -3.13
N THR A 9 2.34 -2.93 -1.98
CA THR A 9 1.02 -3.20 -1.41
C THR A 9 1.07 -3.30 0.12
N SER A 10 -0.09 -3.40 0.77
CA SER A 10 -0.16 -3.68 2.20
C SER A 10 0.06 -5.16 2.50
N GLU A 11 0.45 -5.50 3.72
CA GLU A 11 0.62 -6.88 4.18
C GLU A 11 -0.62 -7.74 3.93
N TYR A 12 -1.80 -7.26 4.34
CA TYR A 12 -3.07 -7.94 4.08
C TYR A 12 -3.32 -8.25 2.59
N ALA A 13 -2.93 -7.35 1.69
CA ALA A 13 -3.15 -7.53 0.27
C ALA A 13 -2.09 -8.46 -0.35
N ALA A 14 -0.85 -8.42 0.15
CA ALA A 14 0.17 -9.38 -0.21
C ALA A 14 -0.25 -10.81 0.15
N ASP A 15 -0.84 -11.03 1.32
CA ASP A 15 -1.34 -12.35 1.73
C ASP A 15 -2.42 -12.88 0.79
N ARG A 16 -3.33 -11.99 0.35
CA ARG A 16 -4.38 -12.34 -0.61
C ARG A 16 -3.79 -12.66 -1.97
N ILE A 17 -2.81 -11.88 -2.43
CA ILE A 17 -2.11 -12.11 -3.69
C ILE A 17 -1.31 -13.43 -3.64
N GLU A 18 -0.71 -13.77 -2.50
CA GLU A 18 -0.02 -15.05 -2.33
C GLU A 18 -0.98 -16.25 -2.42
N GLN A 19 -2.19 -16.12 -1.86
CA GLN A 19 -3.18 -17.20 -1.83
C GLN A 19 -3.96 -17.35 -3.14
N GLU A 20 -4.31 -16.24 -3.78
CA GLU A 20 -5.29 -16.21 -4.88
C GLU A 20 -4.71 -15.68 -6.19
N GLY A 21 -3.47 -15.17 -6.17
CA GLY A 21 -2.88 -14.42 -7.28
C GLY A 21 -3.37 -12.97 -7.35
N PHE A 22 -2.86 -12.22 -8.33
CA PHE A 22 -3.29 -10.85 -8.55
C PHE A 22 -4.72 -10.76 -9.06
N ARG A 23 -5.38 -9.65 -8.76
CA ARG A 23 -6.68 -9.27 -9.32
C ARG A 23 -6.61 -7.81 -9.77
N CYS A 24 -7.32 -7.49 -10.85
CA CYS A 24 -7.44 -6.10 -11.30
C CYS A 24 -8.14 -5.26 -10.22
N GLY A 25 -7.61 -4.06 -9.99
CA GLY A 25 -8.33 -3.04 -9.22
C GLY A 25 -9.51 -2.49 -10.01
N THR A 26 -10.23 -1.52 -9.42
CA THR A 26 -11.36 -0.84 -10.07
C THR A 26 -10.97 0.49 -10.72
N HIS A 27 -9.83 1.06 -10.34
CA HIS A 27 -9.39 2.40 -10.77
C HIS A 27 -7.88 2.45 -11.01
N GLY A 28 -7.43 3.50 -11.72
CA GLY A 28 -6.03 3.84 -11.91
C GLY A 28 -5.80 4.59 -13.22
N PHE A 29 -4.54 4.73 -13.64
CA PHE A 29 -4.16 5.52 -14.82
C PHE A 29 -4.66 4.99 -16.16
N ALA A 30 -5.09 3.74 -16.23
CA ALA A 30 -5.65 3.12 -17.42
C ALA A 30 -6.83 2.20 -17.07
N GLY A 31 -7.70 2.68 -16.17
CA GLY A 31 -8.86 1.93 -15.67
C GLY A 31 -8.51 0.89 -14.60
N GLY A 32 -9.38 -0.12 -14.44
CA GLY A 32 -9.20 -1.20 -13.48
C GLY A 32 -8.14 -2.20 -13.93
N ALA A 33 -6.93 -2.12 -13.39
CA ALA A 33 -5.80 -2.95 -13.79
C ALA A 33 -4.91 -3.32 -12.60
N ILE A 34 -3.91 -4.17 -12.86
CA ILE A 34 -2.77 -4.41 -11.97
C ILE A 34 -1.63 -3.47 -12.39
N TYR A 35 -1.17 -2.64 -11.46
CA TYR A 35 -0.17 -1.62 -11.75
C TYR A 35 1.21 -2.00 -11.23
N PHE A 36 2.21 -1.82 -12.08
CA PHE A 36 3.60 -2.14 -11.80
C PHE A 36 4.53 -0.97 -12.12
N SER A 37 5.72 -0.96 -11.51
CA SER A 37 6.81 0.00 -11.75
C SER A 37 8.10 -0.77 -12.07
N GLN A 38 8.97 -0.27 -12.94
CA GLN A 38 10.33 -0.80 -13.09
C GLN A 38 11.23 -0.45 -11.91
N ASN A 39 10.99 0.69 -11.26
CA ASN A 39 11.72 1.12 -10.07
C ASN A 39 10.97 0.70 -8.80
N PRO A 40 11.60 -0.02 -7.84
CA PRO A 40 10.97 -0.42 -6.59
C PRO A 40 10.49 0.78 -5.74
N ASP A 41 11.31 1.82 -5.61
CA ASP A 41 10.93 3.07 -4.92
C ASP A 41 9.82 3.80 -5.68
N GLY A 42 9.82 3.67 -7.01
CA GLY A 42 8.77 4.13 -7.89
C GLY A 42 7.43 3.44 -7.63
N ALA A 43 7.42 2.15 -7.29
CA ALA A 43 6.22 1.42 -6.88
C ALA A 43 5.75 1.90 -5.50
N CYS A 44 6.67 2.02 -4.54
CA CYS A 44 6.36 2.47 -3.18
C CYS A 44 5.75 3.88 -3.16
N ARG A 45 6.35 4.85 -3.86
CA ARG A 45 5.88 6.24 -3.92
C ARG A 45 4.48 6.37 -4.52
N LYS A 46 4.08 5.45 -5.41
CA LYS A 46 2.77 5.50 -6.09
C LYS A 46 1.70 4.71 -5.35
N TYR A 47 2.06 3.95 -4.32
CA TYR A 47 1.11 3.19 -3.51
C TYR A 47 0.00 4.10 -2.98
N ARG A 48 -1.26 3.70 -3.20
CA ARG A 48 -2.47 4.48 -2.86
C ARG A 48 -2.38 5.95 -3.31
N ASN A 49 -1.92 6.19 -4.53
CA ASN A 49 -1.74 7.54 -5.10
C ASN A 49 -0.81 8.44 -4.27
N GLY A 50 0.20 7.85 -3.62
CA GLY A 50 1.19 8.55 -2.81
C GLY A 50 0.70 8.98 -1.42
N ARG A 51 -0.48 8.49 -0.99
CA ARG A 51 -1.07 8.81 0.33
C ARG A 51 -0.89 7.72 1.37
N GLY A 52 -0.16 6.66 1.04
CA GLY A 52 0.02 5.52 1.93
C GLY A 52 1.47 5.08 1.99
N ASN A 53 1.75 4.30 3.01
CA ASN A 53 3.01 3.59 3.16
C ASN A 53 2.74 2.10 2.88
N PRO A 54 3.35 1.51 1.83
CA PRO A 54 3.22 0.08 1.59
C PRO A 54 4.08 -0.69 2.60
N ASP A 55 3.62 -1.88 2.97
CA ASP A 55 4.35 -2.78 3.86
C ASP A 55 5.21 -3.75 3.05
N ILE A 56 4.72 -4.17 1.89
CA ILE A 56 5.28 -5.25 1.08
C ILE A 56 5.56 -4.76 -0.34
N LEU A 57 6.73 -5.13 -0.84
CA LEU A 57 7.13 -5.00 -2.23
C LEU A 57 7.18 -6.39 -2.86
N ILE A 58 6.39 -6.59 -3.91
CA ILE A 58 6.33 -7.84 -4.68
C ILE A 58 7.17 -7.67 -5.94
N GLU A 59 8.18 -8.50 -6.11
CA GLU A 59 8.96 -8.58 -7.36
C GLU A 59 8.31 -9.60 -8.29
N CYS A 60 8.07 -9.20 -9.54
CA CYS A 60 7.39 -10.02 -10.54
C CYS A 60 8.14 -10.04 -11.86
N VAL A 61 8.03 -11.14 -12.61
CA VAL A 61 8.29 -11.16 -14.05
C VAL A 61 6.94 -11.06 -14.76
N VAL A 62 6.76 -10.00 -15.55
CA VAL A 62 5.47 -9.64 -16.16
C VAL A 62 5.56 -9.73 -17.67
N ARG A 63 4.71 -10.56 -18.29
CA ARG A 63 4.60 -10.70 -19.75
C ARG A 63 3.68 -9.62 -20.32
N LEU A 64 4.25 -8.53 -20.79
CA LEU A 64 3.51 -7.35 -21.28
C LEU A 64 2.83 -7.55 -22.63
N GLY A 65 3.25 -8.54 -23.42
CA GLY A 65 2.65 -8.80 -24.74
C GLY A 65 2.81 -7.62 -25.70
N ARG A 66 1.76 -7.29 -26.46
CA ARG A 66 1.70 -6.06 -27.25
C ARG A 66 1.29 -4.91 -26.34
N MET A 67 2.12 -3.88 -26.27
CA MET A 67 1.94 -2.79 -25.33
C MET A 67 1.45 -1.54 -26.06
N LEU A 68 0.40 -0.91 -25.52
CA LEU A 68 -0.05 0.40 -25.92
C LEU A 68 0.67 1.46 -25.10
N GLU A 69 1.20 2.49 -25.72
CA GLU A 69 1.66 3.67 -25.01
C GLU A 69 0.56 4.74 -24.99
N ALA A 70 0.24 5.28 -23.81
CA ALA A 70 -0.85 6.24 -23.63
C ALA A 70 -0.60 7.24 -22.49
N ALA A 71 -1.32 8.37 -22.53
CA ALA A 71 -1.35 9.33 -21.44
C ALA A 71 -2.25 8.83 -20.28
N LYS A 72 -2.03 9.33 -19.07
CA LYS A 72 -2.83 8.96 -17.90
C LYS A 72 -4.32 9.27 -18.12
N ASN A 73 -5.19 8.35 -17.74
CA ASN A 73 -6.65 8.46 -17.80
C ASN A 73 -7.21 8.70 -19.22
N THR A 74 -6.51 8.24 -20.26
CA THR A 74 -6.97 8.41 -21.65
C THR A 74 -7.44 7.12 -22.31
N VAL A 75 -7.15 5.96 -21.71
CA VAL A 75 -7.51 4.63 -22.21
C VAL A 75 -7.88 3.73 -21.05
N ASP A 76 -8.69 2.71 -21.31
CA ASP A 76 -8.96 1.62 -20.37
C ASP A 76 -8.76 0.23 -21.01
N GLU A 77 -9.21 -0.82 -20.33
CA GLU A 77 -9.11 -2.20 -20.83
C GLU A 77 -9.81 -2.40 -22.18
N TYR A 78 -10.97 -1.76 -22.39
CA TYR A 78 -11.73 -1.89 -23.62
C TYR A 78 -10.95 -1.31 -24.80
N ASP A 79 -10.45 -0.08 -24.66
CA ASP A 79 -9.63 0.58 -25.68
C ASP A 79 -8.39 -0.24 -26.06
N VAL A 80 -7.73 -0.81 -25.05
CA VAL A 80 -6.51 -1.62 -25.22
C VAL A 80 -6.81 -2.89 -26.01
N ARG A 81 -7.90 -3.58 -25.68
CA ARG A 81 -8.34 -4.79 -26.38
C ARG A 81 -8.78 -4.49 -27.82
N CYS A 82 -9.51 -3.40 -28.05
CA CYS A 82 -9.90 -2.98 -29.41
C CYS A 82 -8.71 -2.70 -30.33
N ARG A 83 -7.57 -2.29 -29.76
CA ARG A 83 -6.31 -2.09 -30.50
C ARG A 83 -5.46 -3.36 -30.64
N GLY A 84 -5.95 -4.50 -30.14
CA GLY A 84 -5.24 -5.77 -30.14
C GLY A 84 -3.99 -5.75 -29.25
N CYS A 85 -4.00 -4.92 -28.20
CA CYS A 85 -2.93 -4.83 -27.21
C CYS A 85 -3.31 -5.58 -25.92
N ASP A 86 -2.30 -5.85 -25.09
CA ASP A 86 -2.41 -6.64 -23.87
C ASP A 86 -2.13 -5.83 -22.58
N SER A 87 -1.34 -4.76 -22.70
CA SER A 87 -0.92 -3.92 -21.56
C SER A 87 -0.72 -2.47 -21.99
N VAL A 88 -0.60 -1.58 -20.99
CA VAL A 88 -0.36 -0.15 -21.22
C VAL A 88 0.92 0.29 -20.53
N LYS A 89 1.77 1.02 -21.26
CA LYS A 89 2.81 1.88 -20.68
C LYS A 89 2.28 3.31 -20.62
N ILE A 90 2.33 3.91 -19.44
CA ILE A 90 1.99 5.33 -19.32
C ILE A 90 3.20 6.16 -19.75
N SER A 91 3.09 7.00 -20.80
CA SER A 91 4.23 7.66 -21.45
C SER A 91 5.18 8.37 -20.48
N SER A 92 4.65 9.24 -19.61
CA SER A 92 5.46 10.09 -18.72
C SER A 92 5.70 9.49 -17.33
N PHE A 93 5.28 8.25 -17.07
CA PHE A 93 5.35 7.65 -15.74
C PHE A 93 5.97 6.25 -15.83
N ASP A 94 6.82 5.89 -14.87
CA ASP A 94 7.21 4.50 -14.67
C ASP A 94 6.02 3.70 -14.11
N VAL A 95 5.07 3.38 -15.00
CA VAL A 95 3.84 2.65 -14.71
C VAL A 95 3.46 1.78 -15.90
N TYR A 96 3.23 0.51 -15.60
CA TYR A 96 2.72 -0.49 -16.52
C TYR A 96 1.38 -1.00 -15.97
N ALA A 97 0.33 -0.97 -16.77
CA ALA A 97 -0.98 -1.53 -16.45
C ALA A 97 -1.16 -2.86 -17.16
N VAL A 98 -1.57 -3.89 -16.42
CA VAL A 98 -1.81 -5.25 -16.92
C VAL A 98 -3.19 -5.72 -16.50
N TYR A 99 -3.94 -6.28 -17.45
CA TYR A 99 -5.34 -6.67 -17.25
C TYR A 99 -5.55 -8.18 -17.04
N ASP A 100 -4.58 -9.00 -17.44
CA ASP A 100 -4.63 -10.46 -17.26
C ASP A 100 -3.63 -10.90 -16.17
N PRO A 101 -4.10 -11.34 -14.99
CA PRO A 101 -3.24 -11.82 -13.90
C PRO A 101 -2.31 -12.97 -14.29
N HIS A 102 -2.69 -13.82 -15.25
CA HIS A 102 -1.88 -14.98 -15.65
C HIS A 102 -0.56 -14.57 -16.32
N ARG A 103 -0.44 -13.31 -16.76
CA ARG A 103 0.78 -12.73 -17.32
C ARG A 103 1.81 -12.37 -16.26
N VAL A 104 1.44 -12.42 -14.98
CA VAL A 104 2.28 -12.05 -13.86
C VAL A 104 2.82 -13.29 -13.18
N ASN A 105 4.14 -13.43 -13.16
CA ASN A 105 4.83 -14.45 -12.36
C ASN A 105 5.43 -13.79 -11.12
N ILE A 106 4.94 -14.15 -9.94
CA ILE A 106 5.46 -13.63 -8.66
C ILE A 106 6.79 -14.32 -8.36
N MET A 107 7.83 -13.54 -8.10
CA MET A 107 9.16 -14.04 -7.78
C MET A 107 9.39 -14.04 -6.27
N THR A 108 9.22 -12.88 -5.63
CA THR A 108 9.47 -12.73 -4.19
C THR A 108 8.55 -11.69 -3.56
N PHE A 109 8.27 -11.86 -2.27
CA PHE A 109 7.67 -10.85 -1.40
C PHE A 109 8.76 -10.32 -0.47
N ARG A 110 8.93 -9.00 -0.42
CA ARG A 110 9.90 -8.35 0.47
C ARG A 110 9.18 -7.35 1.35
N ARG A 111 9.40 -7.43 2.66
CA ARG A 111 8.93 -6.39 3.57
C ARG A 111 9.78 -5.14 3.41
N ILE A 112 9.12 -4.00 3.34
CA ILE A 112 9.77 -2.70 3.31
C ILE A 112 10.19 -2.37 4.75
N GLY A 113 11.49 -2.16 4.97
CA GLY A 113 12.06 -1.96 6.32
C GLY A 113 12.87 -3.13 6.88
N GLY A 114 13.09 -4.22 6.12
CA GLY A 114 14.17 -5.18 6.39
C GLY A 114 13.85 -6.36 7.32
N VAL A 115 12.64 -6.45 7.88
CA VAL A 115 12.18 -7.67 8.55
C VAL A 115 11.73 -8.73 7.53
N PRO A 116 12.05 -10.03 7.67
CA PRO A 116 11.59 -11.04 6.72
C PRO A 116 10.06 -11.08 6.63
N PHE A 117 9.52 -11.13 5.41
CA PHE A 117 8.10 -11.40 5.20
C PHE A 117 7.81 -12.86 5.58
N GLN A 118 6.98 -13.07 6.61
CA GLN A 118 6.51 -14.40 6.96
C GLN A 118 5.27 -14.69 6.13
N SER A 119 5.39 -15.59 5.17
CA SER A 119 4.26 -16.09 4.40
C SER A 119 3.17 -16.61 5.36
N MET A 120 1.95 -16.09 5.25
CA MET A 120 0.80 -16.63 5.99
C MET A 120 0.56 -18.09 5.65
N ARG A 121 0.91 -18.54 4.45
CA ARG A 121 0.87 -19.95 4.08
C ARG A 121 1.86 -20.77 4.92
N ALA A 122 3.08 -20.27 5.11
CA ALA A 122 4.07 -20.91 5.98
C ALA A 122 3.59 -20.96 7.45
N LEU A 123 3.07 -19.85 7.97
CA LEU A 123 2.53 -19.79 9.34
C LEU A 123 1.36 -20.75 9.55
N ARG A 124 0.42 -20.81 8.60
CA ARG A 124 -0.70 -21.77 8.65
C ARG A 124 -0.20 -23.22 8.58
N PHE A 125 0.82 -23.51 7.78
CA PHE A 125 1.42 -24.85 7.75
C PHE A 125 2.08 -25.21 9.09
N GLU A 126 2.78 -24.28 9.72
CA GLU A 126 3.37 -24.50 11.05
C GLU A 126 2.31 -24.71 12.13
N GLU A 127 1.26 -23.89 12.13
CA GLU A 127 0.13 -24.04 13.05
C GLU A 127 -0.56 -25.40 12.88
N GLN A 128 -0.79 -25.83 11.62
CA GLN A 128 -1.35 -27.14 11.34
C GLN A 128 -0.43 -28.26 11.81
N ARG A 129 0.89 -28.15 11.58
CA ARG A 129 1.86 -29.13 12.10
C ARG A 129 1.86 -29.20 13.63
N GLN A 130 1.74 -28.07 14.31
CA GLN A 130 1.62 -28.03 15.77
C GLN A 130 0.35 -28.73 16.24
N LYS A 131 -0.80 -28.47 15.61
CA LYS A 131 -2.07 -29.16 15.91
C LYS A 131 -1.97 -30.66 15.66
N ASP A 132 -1.38 -31.08 14.55
CA ASP A 132 -1.19 -32.50 14.23
C ASP A 132 -0.25 -33.19 15.22
N GLN A 133 0.81 -32.49 15.67
CA GLN A 133 1.73 -32.99 16.69
C GLN A 133 1.06 -33.08 18.07
N GLU A 134 0.22 -32.11 18.41
CA GLU A 134 -0.56 -32.10 19.65
C GLU A 134 -1.62 -33.22 19.67
N GLN A 135 -2.26 -33.50 18.54
CA GLN A 135 -3.19 -34.62 18.38
C GLN A 135 -2.51 -36.00 18.47
N ARG A 136 -1.21 -36.08 18.18
CA ARG A 136 -0.41 -37.31 18.35
C ARG A 136 0.04 -37.58 19.80
N LEU A 137 -0.12 -36.63 20.71
CA LEU A 137 0.22 -36.86 22.12
C LEU A 137 -0.76 -37.86 22.77
N PRO A 138 -0.30 -38.75 23.67
CA PRO A 138 -1.19 -39.63 24.41
C PRO A 138 -2.26 -38.83 25.18
N LEU A 139 -3.50 -39.30 25.15
CA LEU A 139 -4.69 -38.64 25.72
C LEU A 139 -4.50 -38.09 27.16
N HIS A 140 -3.72 -38.79 27.99
CA HIS A 140 -3.41 -38.37 29.36
C HIS A 140 -2.59 -37.07 29.41
N PHE A 141 -1.67 -36.85 28.45
CA PHE A 141 -0.89 -35.61 28.37
C PHE A 141 -1.73 -34.44 27.84
N GLN A 142 -2.68 -34.71 26.94
CA GLN A 142 -3.63 -33.70 26.47
C GLN A 142 -4.53 -33.21 27.63
N GLN A 143 -5.03 -34.13 28.46
CA GLN A 143 -5.87 -33.79 29.62
C GLN A 143 -5.12 -32.95 30.68
N GLN A 144 -3.84 -33.24 30.94
CA GLN A 144 -3.02 -32.45 31.87
C GLN A 144 -2.86 -30.99 31.43
N ARG A 145 -2.72 -30.73 30.12
CA ARG A 145 -2.58 -29.35 29.61
C ARG A 145 -3.87 -28.55 29.72
N VAL A 146 -5.04 -29.14 29.46
CA VAL A 146 -6.34 -28.47 29.61
C VAL A 146 -6.58 -28.06 31.07
N GLN A 147 -6.18 -28.91 32.03
CA GLN A 147 -6.25 -28.59 33.46
C GLN A 147 -5.29 -27.47 33.86
N GLN A 148 -4.13 -27.37 33.21
CA GLN A 148 -3.13 -26.32 33.47
C GLN A 148 -3.62 -24.93 33.02
N TYR A 149 -4.41 -24.84 31.95
CA TYR A 149 -5.07 -23.60 31.51
C TYR A 149 -6.26 -23.18 32.40
N HIS A 150 -6.90 -24.13 33.07
CA HIS A 150 -8.02 -23.86 33.98
C HIS A 150 -7.57 -23.57 35.42
N ARG A 151 -6.27 -23.51 35.71
CA ARG A 151 -5.78 -23.08 37.02
C ARG A 151 -6.00 -21.56 37.13
N PRO A 152 -6.90 -21.08 38.01
CA PRO A 152 -7.07 -19.65 38.20
C PRO A 152 -5.73 -19.08 38.68
N GLN A 153 -5.24 -18.01 38.05
CA GLN A 153 -4.15 -17.19 38.58
C GLN A 153 -4.65 -16.48 39.84
N LEU A 154 -4.76 -17.19 40.96
CA LEU A 154 -5.16 -16.61 42.24
C LEU A 154 -3.98 -16.19 43.13
N GLU A 155 -2.73 -16.39 42.70
CA GLU A 155 -1.58 -16.12 43.55
C GLU A 155 -0.48 -15.34 42.83
N ALA A 156 -0.71 -14.04 42.63
CA ALA A 156 0.37 -13.05 42.52
C ALA A 156 -0.15 -11.64 42.81
N ARG A 157 -0.66 -11.41 44.03
CA ARG A 157 -0.80 -10.06 44.59
C ARG A 157 0.28 -9.86 45.65
N PRO A 158 1.38 -9.16 45.37
CA PRO A 158 2.20 -8.60 46.43
C PRO A 158 1.38 -7.49 47.10
N LEU A 159 1.25 -7.58 48.43
CA LEU A 159 0.61 -6.57 49.26
C LEU A 159 1.41 -5.25 49.18
N LEU A 160 1.01 -4.35 48.28
CA LEU A 160 1.47 -2.96 48.33
C LEU A 160 0.83 -2.29 49.54
N GLN A 161 1.66 -2.09 50.57
CA GLN A 161 1.36 -1.25 51.72
C GLN A 161 0.93 0.14 51.24
N ARG A 162 -0.19 0.61 51.78
CA ARG A 162 -0.69 1.99 51.63
C ARG A 162 0.38 2.97 52.10
N VAL A 163 1.02 3.65 51.17
CA VAL A 163 1.68 4.93 51.44
C VAL A 163 0.61 6.02 51.30
N VAL A 164 0.36 6.73 52.39
CA VAL A 164 -0.53 7.88 52.48
C VAL A 164 0.09 9.06 51.70
N PRO A 165 -0.59 9.68 50.73
CA PRO A 165 -0.09 10.92 50.13
C PRO A 165 -0.32 12.08 51.09
N GLN A 166 0.77 12.70 51.55
CA GLN A 166 0.72 14.01 52.19
C GLN A 166 0.34 15.09 51.18
N HIS A 167 -0.55 15.98 51.62
CA HIS A 167 -0.97 17.20 50.95
C HIS A 167 0.23 18.02 50.46
N VAL A 168 0.26 18.36 49.17
CA VAL A 168 1.13 19.39 48.60
C VAL A 168 0.23 20.52 48.07
N PRO A 169 0.41 21.78 48.52
CA PRO A 169 -0.41 22.90 48.08
C PRO A 169 -0.09 23.31 46.64
N GLN A 170 -1.14 23.51 45.85
CA GLN A 170 -1.06 24.02 44.48
C GLN A 170 -0.59 25.48 44.47
N ARG A 171 0.59 25.73 43.89
CA ARG A 171 0.96 27.06 43.40
C ARG A 171 0.53 27.18 41.94
N VAL A 172 -0.34 28.15 41.69
CA VAL A 172 -0.77 28.61 40.37
C VAL A 172 0.37 29.36 39.68
N PRO A 173 0.86 28.95 38.49
CA PRO A 173 1.70 29.80 37.66
C PRO A 173 0.82 30.71 36.79
N GLN A 174 1.16 32.00 36.80
CA GLN A 174 0.47 33.05 36.08
C GLN A 174 0.55 32.87 34.57
N ARG A 175 -0.56 33.21 33.92
CA ARG A 175 -0.79 33.28 32.48
C ARG A 175 0.03 34.43 31.88
N GLU A 176 1.21 34.12 31.36
CA GLU A 176 2.04 35.05 30.63
C GLU A 176 1.42 35.34 29.25
N LYS A 177 1.05 36.61 29.04
CA LYS A 177 0.45 37.14 27.82
C LYS A 177 1.53 37.21 26.73
N ARG A 178 1.39 36.41 25.67
CA ARG A 178 2.13 36.63 24.42
C ARG A 178 1.51 37.79 23.64
N PRO A 179 2.29 38.77 23.19
CA PRO A 179 1.79 39.85 22.34
C PRO A 179 1.56 39.39 20.89
N SER A 180 0.47 39.95 20.38
CA SER A 180 -0.04 40.13 19.02
C SER A 180 0.95 40.04 17.85
N HIS A 181 0.56 39.20 16.89
CA HIS A 181 0.51 39.43 15.44
C HIS A 181 1.48 40.48 14.87
N GLU A 182 2.59 39.99 14.33
CA GLU A 182 3.34 40.71 13.31
C GLU A 182 2.59 40.69 11.98
N ALA A 183 2.45 41.89 11.43
CA ALA A 183 1.96 42.19 10.11
C ALA A 183 2.98 41.78 9.05
N TRP A 184 2.55 40.95 8.10
CA TRP A 184 3.16 40.86 6.76
C TRP A 184 2.04 40.81 5.72
N GLN A 185 1.55 41.99 5.34
CA GLN A 185 0.80 42.21 4.11
C GLN A 185 1.25 43.54 3.49
N SER A 186 2.19 43.46 2.56
CA SER A 186 2.41 44.49 1.54
C SER A 186 3.27 43.91 0.43
N GLY A 187 2.59 43.26 -0.52
CA GLY A 187 3.14 42.80 -1.78
C GLY A 187 2.14 43.07 -2.89
N LEU A 188 1.84 44.35 -3.10
CA LEU A 188 1.15 44.86 -4.29
C LEU A 188 2.04 44.60 -5.52
N LEU A 189 1.56 43.78 -6.45
CA LEU A 189 2.00 43.80 -7.84
C LEU A 189 0.74 44.00 -8.72
N PRO A 190 0.75 44.97 -9.65
CA PRO A 190 -0.42 45.31 -10.45
C PRO A 190 -0.60 44.38 -11.65
N LEU A 191 -1.87 44.20 -12.02
CA LEU A 191 -2.32 43.70 -13.32
C LEU A 191 -1.85 44.63 -14.46
N ALA A 192 -1.35 44.02 -15.54
CA ALA A 192 -1.57 44.43 -16.92
C ALA A 192 -1.42 43.16 -17.79
N CYS A 193 -2.49 42.56 -18.33
CA CYS A 193 -3.28 42.98 -19.49
C CYS A 193 -2.46 43.14 -20.78
N LEU A 194 -2.09 42.02 -21.40
CA LEU A 194 -2.01 41.79 -22.85
C LEU A 194 -2.24 40.26 -23.02
N GLY A 195 -3.24 39.71 -23.71
CA GLY A 195 -3.93 40.17 -24.91
C GLY A 195 -3.51 39.28 -26.09
N GLY A 196 -4.42 38.39 -26.55
CA GLY A 196 -4.27 37.55 -27.76
C GLY A 196 -4.26 36.06 -27.44
N VAL A 197 -5.39 35.36 -27.34
CA VAL A 197 -6.29 34.93 -28.44
C VAL A 197 -5.53 34.30 -29.61
N ILE A 198 -5.24 32.99 -29.51
CA ILE A 198 -5.03 32.14 -30.68
C ILE A 198 -6.40 31.53 -30.98
N LEU A 199 -7.13 32.14 -31.91
CA LEU A 199 -8.35 31.59 -32.49
C LEU A 199 -7.97 30.74 -33.72
N VAL A 200 -8.52 29.54 -33.75
CA VAL A 200 -8.53 28.57 -34.85
C VAL A 200 -9.51 29.02 -35.94
N ALA A 201 -9.13 28.96 -37.23
CA ALA A 201 -9.99 28.65 -38.39
C ALA A 201 -9.13 28.69 -39.68
N MET A 202 -8.92 27.58 -40.39
CA MET A 202 -9.80 27.05 -41.46
C MET A 202 -9.96 28.02 -42.64
N ALA A 203 -9.22 27.76 -43.72
CA ALA A 203 -9.63 28.12 -45.07
C ALA A 203 -9.06 27.09 -46.06
N ALA A 204 -9.93 26.17 -46.45
CA ALA A 204 -9.82 25.39 -47.67
C ALA A 204 -10.53 26.17 -48.79
N LEU A 205 -9.84 26.48 -49.89
CA LEU A 205 -10.38 26.82 -51.20
C LEU A 205 -9.30 26.39 -52.21
N PHE A 206 -9.53 25.32 -53.00
CA PHE A 206 -10.06 25.40 -54.36
C PHE A 206 -9.28 26.36 -55.27
N GLY A 207 -8.55 25.79 -56.23
CA GLY A 207 -7.76 26.46 -57.26
C GLY A 207 -6.67 25.54 -57.77
#